data_AF-A0A1Y1VWM1-F1
#
_entry.id   AF-A0A1Y1VWM1-F1
#
_cell.length_a   1.000
_cell.length_b   1.000
_cell.length_c   1.000
_cell.angle_alpha   90.00
_cell.angle_beta   90.00
_cell.angle_gamma   90.00
#
_symmetry.space_group_name_H-M   'P 1'
#
loop_
_entity.id
_entity.type
_entity.pdbx_description
1 polymer ?
#
loop_
_entity_poly.entity_id
_entity_poly.type
_entity_poly.pdbx_seq_one_letter_code
_entity_poly.pdbx_strand_id
1 'polypeptide(L)'
;MALRTQTKELRVLAADAGTKLRLFLARNFRDIMPLRQDVISALRKKAVHVNGDLTLDTHILKEGDTVRVEMSLVDLYTRRLQVLGTELKFCDSDLAVVMKPAGARMCDIGWAVPATLLVSGDEKYKDISTEPWIVVNEIERGSQGLVVLARDANIQQELAEKINAGQITFRFGALCHGKIEQSLVNSVTLQSLEAASVSGDNSEETTPLDLWCEYNRIPADIFNHVEVHIESVTRSPNVGHLTMIKASVGHAAHASLVLRRYMHLIGHPIVGSQTYAQPLANHRDKGILMSLTGVTLSATDARSEPVTIDVPIPQKIMSVCEREIMFYERRQKKAREELEQSDVLPADGAELAADGIPAAYITGTKDFCGHTFRVSKNTLIPRPSTETLVSAAVEFLEKAAGSQAAPQVLDLGTGTGCILLSILLKVPAACGVGIDISPAALEIAQANQKCCQSDFESFAADEKVLRQSPYDFIACNPPYISPHKAARMTRMIEHEPQLALIAEDGGFQAYSAIHRSLMANMEILRPAGCIGFEIGKGMERIVRNIFYDWTEVGAYNDNQGYLRVLVFQRPVLC
;
A
#
# COMPACT_ATOMS: atom_id res chain seq x y z
N MET A 1 -21.54 -32.64 -43.61
CA MET A 1 -20.43 -32.50 -42.63
C MET A 1 -20.41 -33.77 -41.81
N ALA A 2 -19.45 -34.69 -42.02
CA ALA A 2 -19.30 -35.81 -41.09
C ALA A 2 -18.85 -35.19 -39.76
N LEU A 3 -19.76 -35.09 -38.79
CA LEU A 3 -19.46 -34.57 -37.46
C LEU A 3 -18.42 -35.51 -36.84
N ARG A 4 -17.17 -35.06 -36.72
CA ARG A 4 -16.16 -35.81 -35.96
C ARG A 4 -16.68 -35.90 -34.52
N THR A 5 -16.95 -37.12 -34.07
CA THR A 5 -17.41 -37.43 -32.72
C THR A 5 -16.25 -37.95 -31.88
N GLN A 6 -16.14 -37.47 -30.64
CA GLN A 6 -15.25 -38.06 -29.65
C GLN A 6 -16.07 -38.93 -28.72
N THR A 7 -15.61 -40.17 -28.55
CA THR A 7 -16.23 -41.15 -27.66
C THR A 7 -15.31 -41.39 -26.47
N LYS A 8 -15.85 -41.25 -25.26
CA LYS A 8 -15.17 -41.66 -24.02
C LYS A 8 -16.03 -42.69 -23.31
N GLU A 9 -15.42 -43.79 -22.91
CA GLU A 9 -16.10 -44.88 -22.24
C GLU A 9 -15.37 -45.21 -20.94
N LEU A 10 -16.13 -45.34 -19.85
CA LEU A 10 -15.61 -45.71 -18.54
C LEU A 10 -16.47 -46.81 -17.93
N ARG A 11 -15.82 -47.77 -17.29
CA ARG A 11 -16.50 -48.81 -16.51
C ARG A 11 -16.70 -48.35 -15.07
N VAL A 12 -17.89 -48.60 -14.52
CA VAL A 12 -18.24 -48.26 -13.14
C VAL A 12 -17.57 -49.23 -12.18
N LEU A 13 -16.74 -48.70 -11.28
CA LEU A 13 -16.05 -49.46 -10.24
C LEU A 13 -16.94 -49.62 -9.00
N ALA A 14 -16.61 -50.56 -8.12
CA ALA A 14 -17.32 -50.81 -6.86
C ALA A 14 -17.54 -49.53 -6.03
N ALA A 15 -16.56 -48.63 -6.00
CA ALA A 15 -16.62 -47.36 -5.27
C ALA A 15 -17.65 -46.35 -5.81
N ASP A 16 -18.04 -46.49 -7.08
CA ASP A 16 -19.01 -45.62 -7.76
C ASP A 16 -20.38 -46.29 -7.93
N ALA A 17 -20.54 -47.54 -7.51
CA ALA A 17 -21.82 -48.24 -7.53
C ALA A 17 -22.84 -47.57 -6.58
N GLY A 18 -24.10 -47.52 -6.98
CA GLY A 18 -25.16 -46.82 -6.26
C GLY A 18 -25.18 -45.30 -6.48
N THR A 19 -24.26 -44.75 -7.27
CA THR A 19 -24.28 -43.33 -7.64
C THR A 19 -25.25 -43.06 -8.80
N LYS A 20 -25.90 -41.89 -8.78
CA LYS A 20 -26.71 -41.42 -9.92
C LYS A 20 -25.81 -41.13 -11.11
N LEU A 21 -26.23 -41.51 -12.31
CA LEU A 21 -25.52 -41.29 -13.56
C LEU A 21 -25.04 -39.84 -13.73
N ARG A 22 -25.90 -38.85 -13.43
CA ARG A 22 -25.52 -37.44 -13.48
C ARG A 22 -24.32 -37.08 -12.58
N LEU A 23 -24.23 -37.67 -11.39
CA LEU A 23 -23.12 -37.42 -10.45
C LEU A 23 -21.84 -38.12 -10.91
N PHE A 24 -21.97 -39.34 -11.44
CA PHE A 24 -20.86 -40.09 -12.02
C PHE A 24 -20.24 -39.32 -13.20
N LEU A 25 -21.06 -38.83 -14.13
CA LEU A 25 -20.61 -38.01 -15.27
C LEU A 25 -19.86 -36.75 -14.81
N ALA A 26 -20.42 -36.02 -13.84
CA ALA A 26 -19.80 -34.79 -13.33
C ALA A 26 -18.44 -35.01 -12.62
N ARG A 27 -18.19 -36.22 -12.12
CA ARG A 27 -16.94 -36.59 -11.44
C ARG A 27 -15.91 -37.14 -12.42
N ASN A 28 -16.32 -38.09 -13.25
CA ASN A 28 -15.41 -38.93 -14.02
C ASN A 28 -15.19 -38.47 -15.48
N PHE A 29 -16.02 -37.54 -15.97
CA PHE A 29 -15.92 -36.99 -17.33
C PHE A 29 -15.62 -35.47 -17.32
N ARG A 30 -14.99 -34.96 -16.26
CA ARG A 30 -14.71 -33.52 -16.08
C ARG A 30 -13.81 -32.92 -17.18
N ASP A 31 -12.99 -33.73 -17.82
CA ASP A 31 -12.12 -33.37 -18.95
C ASP A 31 -12.89 -33.00 -20.22
N ILE A 32 -14.08 -33.60 -20.42
CA ILE A 32 -14.97 -33.31 -21.56
C ILE A 32 -16.28 -32.57 -21.18
N MET A 33 -16.64 -32.60 -19.89
CA MET A 33 -17.79 -31.90 -19.31
C MET A 33 -17.38 -31.17 -18.02
N PRO A 34 -16.61 -30.08 -18.13
CA PRO A 34 -16.07 -29.37 -16.96
C PRO A 34 -17.15 -28.71 -16.10
N LEU A 35 -18.28 -28.31 -16.68
CA LEU A 35 -19.37 -27.62 -15.98
C LEU A 35 -20.57 -28.54 -15.76
N ARG A 36 -21.33 -28.32 -14.67
CA ARG A 36 -22.56 -29.08 -14.39
C ARG A 36 -23.59 -29.00 -15.52
N GLN A 37 -23.64 -27.86 -16.22
CA GLN A 37 -24.54 -27.65 -17.35
C GLN A 37 -24.18 -28.55 -18.55
N ASP A 38 -22.93 -28.96 -18.68
CA ASP A 38 -22.43 -29.78 -19.78
C ASP A 38 -23.00 -31.19 -19.70
N VAL A 39 -23.05 -31.74 -18.49
CA VAL A 39 -23.68 -33.03 -18.17
C VAL A 39 -25.17 -33.01 -18.50
N ILE A 40 -25.86 -31.95 -18.07
CA ILE A 40 -27.29 -31.78 -18.34
C ILE A 40 -27.54 -31.70 -19.85
N SER A 41 -26.72 -30.94 -20.58
CA SER A 41 -26.84 -30.79 -22.02
C SER A 41 -26.53 -32.09 -22.77
N ALA A 42 -25.52 -32.86 -22.35
CA ALA A 42 -25.20 -34.16 -22.95
C ALA A 42 -26.34 -35.17 -22.79
N LEU A 43 -26.91 -35.27 -21.59
CA LEU A 43 -28.07 -36.15 -21.34
C LEU A 43 -29.30 -35.72 -22.16
N ARG A 44 -29.58 -34.41 -22.27
CA ARG A 44 -30.68 -33.89 -23.11
C ARG A 44 -30.48 -34.17 -24.60
N LYS A 45 -29.24 -34.07 -25.08
CA LYS A 45 -28.87 -34.36 -26.47
C LYS A 45 -28.78 -35.86 -26.79
N LYS A 46 -29.11 -36.75 -25.83
CA LYS A 46 -29.02 -38.21 -25.98
C LYS A 46 -27.60 -38.68 -26.35
N ALA A 47 -26.60 -38.02 -25.77
CA ALA A 47 -25.17 -38.28 -26.00
C ALA A 47 -24.55 -39.27 -25.00
N VAL A 48 -25.34 -39.84 -24.08
CA VAL A 48 -24.86 -40.70 -23.00
C VAL A 48 -25.58 -42.04 -23.05
N HIS A 49 -24.79 -43.11 -23.03
CA HIS A 49 -25.24 -44.48 -23.07
C HIS A 49 -24.72 -45.24 -21.85
N VAL A 50 -25.55 -46.09 -21.25
CA VAL A 50 -25.14 -47.04 -20.21
C VAL A 50 -25.38 -48.44 -20.75
N ASN A 51 -24.33 -49.26 -20.81
CA ASN A 51 -24.35 -50.59 -21.43
C ASN A 51 -24.86 -50.59 -22.89
N GLY A 52 -24.66 -49.48 -23.61
CA GLY A 52 -25.12 -49.28 -25.00
C GLY A 52 -26.48 -48.58 -25.13
N ASP A 53 -27.29 -48.56 -24.08
CA ASP A 53 -28.65 -48.01 -24.12
C ASP A 53 -28.71 -46.54 -23.68
N LEU A 54 -29.62 -45.78 -24.27
CA LEU A 54 -29.96 -44.43 -23.81
C LEU A 54 -30.65 -44.50 -22.45
N THR A 55 -30.16 -43.72 -21.49
CA THR A 55 -30.69 -43.74 -20.11
C THR A 55 -31.05 -42.35 -19.59
N LEU A 56 -31.88 -42.33 -18.55
CA LEU A 56 -32.28 -41.10 -17.85
C LEU A 56 -31.23 -40.69 -16.83
N ASP A 57 -31.17 -39.39 -16.52
CA ASP A 57 -30.21 -38.80 -15.59
C ASP A 57 -30.33 -39.34 -14.14
N THR A 58 -31.50 -39.89 -13.80
CA THR A 58 -31.84 -40.51 -12.52
C THR A 58 -31.39 -41.97 -12.40
N HIS A 59 -30.88 -42.58 -13.47
CA HIS A 59 -30.39 -43.95 -13.46
C HIS A 59 -29.32 -44.14 -12.37
N ILE A 60 -29.44 -45.21 -11.59
CA ILE A 60 -28.50 -45.57 -10.53
C ILE A 60 -27.57 -46.64 -11.08
N LEU A 61 -26.28 -46.32 -11.12
CA LEU A 61 -25.26 -47.19 -11.70
C LEU A 61 -24.94 -48.38 -10.80
N LYS A 62 -24.69 -49.53 -11.42
CA LYS A 62 -24.21 -50.75 -10.78
C LYS A 62 -22.73 -50.95 -11.08
N GLU A 63 -22.06 -51.68 -10.20
CA GLU A 63 -20.69 -52.11 -10.46
C GLU A 63 -20.64 -52.91 -11.78
N GLY A 64 -19.67 -52.58 -12.62
CA GLY A 64 -19.46 -53.23 -13.91
C GLY A 64 -20.22 -52.60 -15.07
N ASP A 65 -21.16 -51.67 -14.84
CA ASP A 65 -21.83 -50.91 -15.90
C ASP A 65 -20.80 -50.14 -16.74
N THR A 66 -21.06 -50.00 -18.04
CA THR A 66 -20.23 -49.26 -18.96
C THR A 66 -20.92 -47.96 -19.35
N VAL A 67 -20.36 -46.82 -18.97
CA VAL A 67 -20.88 -45.50 -19.31
C VAL A 67 -20.09 -44.96 -20.50
N ARG A 68 -20.76 -44.81 -21.65
CA ARG A 68 -20.20 -44.22 -22.86
C ARG A 68 -20.81 -42.84 -23.10
N VAL A 69 -19.96 -41.88 -23.43
CA VAL A 69 -20.35 -40.53 -23.86
C VAL A 69 -19.86 -40.32 -25.28
N GLU A 70 -20.77 -39.91 -26.17
CA GLU A 70 -20.48 -39.55 -27.56
C GLU A 70 -20.81 -38.08 -27.80
N MET A 71 -19.79 -37.25 -28.06
CA MET A 71 -19.98 -35.81 -28.26
C MET A 71 -19.41 -35.35 -29.60
N SER A 72 -20.11 -34.41 -30.22
CA SER A 72 -19.55 -33.65 -31.34
C SER A 72 -18.32 -32.88 -30.87
N LEU A 73 -17.21 -32.97 -31.62
CA LEU A 73 -16.01 -32.16 -31.32
C LEU A 73 -16.34 -30.67 -31.30
N VAL A 74 -17.19 -30.18 -32.21
CA VAL A 74 -17.58 -28.75 -32.24
C VAL A 74 -18.26 -28.35 -30.93
N ASP A 75 -19.16 -29.17 -30.39
CA ASP A 75 -19.83 -28.91 -29.11
C ASP A 75 -18.82 -28.91 -27.94
N LEU A 76 -17.88 -29.85 -27.94
CA LEU A 76 -16.83 -29.96 -26.92
C LEU A 76 -15.93 -28.72 -26.91
N TYR A 77 -15.43 -28.33 -28.08
CA TYR A 77 -14.50 -27.20 -28.22
C TYR A 77 -15.19 -25.85 -28.01
N THR A 78 -16.47 -25.72 -28.38
CA THR A 78 -17.29 -24.54 -28.05
C THR A 78 -17.38 -24.35 -26.54
N ARG A 79 -17.62 -25.42 -25.78
CA ARG A 79 -17.64 -25.36 -24.31
C ARG A 79 -16.28 -25.04 -23.73
N ARG A 80 -15.21 -25.62 -24.29
CA ARG A 80 -13.84 -25.33 -23.86
C ARG A 80 -13.51 -23.84 -24.06
N LEU A 81 -13.87 -23.24 -25.19
CA LEU A 81 -13.72 -21.78 -25.39
C LEU A 81 -14.52 -20.96 -24.39
N GLN A 82 -15.78 -21.33 -24.12
CA GLN A 82 -16.61 -20.63 -23.14
C GLN A 82 -15.99 -20.65 -21.74
N VAL A 83 -15.37 -21.77 -21.35
CA VAL A 83 -14.68 -21.90 -20.06
C VAL A 83 -13.37 -21.13 -20.04
N LEU A 84 -12.61 -21.18 -21.14
CA LEU A 84 -11.33 -20.48 -21.25
C LEU A 84 -11.50 -18.97 -21.28
N GLY A 85 -12.56 -18.45 -21.90
CA GLY A 85 -12.80 -17.02 -22.07
C GLY A 85 -11.72 -16.31 -22.89
N THR A 86 -10.98 -17.05 -23.71
CA THR A 86 -9.89 -16.54 -24.55
C THR A 86 -10.40 -16.03 -25.89
N GLU A 87 -9.73 -15.03 -26.43
CA GLU A 87 -10.03 -14.47 -27.75
C GLU A 87 -8.82 -14.62 -28.68
N LEU A 88 -9.00 -15.20 -29.86
CA LEU A 88 -7.94 -15.30 -30.87
C LEU A 88 -7.74 -13.94 -31.55
N LYS A 89 -6.55 -13.35 -31.41
CA LYS A 89 -6.19 -12.03 -31.97
C LYS A 89 -5.46 -12.14 -33.30
N PHE A 90 -4.65 -13.19 -33.47
CA PHE A 90 -3.90 -13.46 -34.68
C PHE A 90 -3.66 -14.96 -34.82
N CYS A 91 -3.61 -15.46 -36.05
CA CYS A 91 -3.25 -16.84 -36.35
C CYS A 91 -2.74 -16.95 -37.79
N ASP A 92 -1.57 -17.55 -37.98
CA ASP A 92 -1.06 -18.02 -39.26
C ASP A 92 -0.81 -19.53 -39.23
N SER A 93 -0.03 -20.06 -40.18
CA SER A 93 0.31 -21.48 -40.25
C SER A 93 1.10 -21.98 -39.05
N ASP A 94 1.88 -21.13 -38.39
CA ASP A 94 2.94 -21.51 -37.47
C ASP A 94 2.74 -20.91 -36.07
N LEU A 95 2.21 -19.68 -35.97
CA LEU A 95 1.98 -18.98 -34.71
C LEU A 95 0.57 -18.42 -34.58
N ALA A 96 0.12 -18.33 -33.32
CA ALA A 96 -1.11 -17.67 -32.95
C ALA A 96 -0.88 -16.76 -31.75
N VAL A 97 -1.71 -15.70 -31.64
CA VAL A 97 -1.73 -14.83 -30.47
C VAL A 97 -3.15 -14.77 -29.94
N VAL A 98 -3.31 -15.07 -28.65
CA VAL A 98 -4.59 -15.09 -27.96
C VAL A 98 -4.59 -14.10 -26.80
N MET A 99 -5.74 -13.52 -26.50
CA MET A 99 -5.98 -12.76 -25.28
C MET A 99 -6.37 -13.73 -24.16
N LYS A 100 -5.49 -13.88 -23.17
CA LYS A 100 -5.76 -14.66 -21.96
C LYS A 100 -6.50 -13.79 -20.93
N PRO A 101 -7.61 -14.27 -20.34
CA PRO A 101 -8.24 -13.59 -19.21
C PRO A 101 -7.49 -13.82 -17.88
N ALA A 102 -7.72 -12.93 -16.92
CA ALA A 102 -7.21 -13.09 -15.56
C ALA A 102 -7.78 -14.35 -14.89
N GLY A 103 -6.94 -15.09 -14.18
CA GLY A 103 -7.29 -16.33 -13.46
C GLY A 103 -7.12 -17.62 -14.26
N ALA A 104 -7.11 -17.55 -15.59
CA ALA A 104 -6.91 -18.72 -16.47
C ALA A 104 -5.52 -19.34 -16.27
N ARG A 105 -5.43 -20.67 -16.39
CA ARG A 105 -4.16 -21.40 -16.28
C ARG A 105 -3.47 -21.45 -17.63
N MET A 106 -2.16 -21.19 -17.67
CA MET A 106 -1.38 -21.19 -18.92
C MET A 106 -1.45 -22.52 -19.68
N CYS A 107 -1.43 -23.66 -18.96
CA CYS A 107 -1.53 -24.99 -19.56
C CYS A 107 -2.80 -25.22 -20.37
N ASP A 108 -3.88 -24.47 -20.10
CA ASP A 108 -5.15 -24.64 -20.81
C ASP A 108 -5.25 -23.74 -22.06
N ILE A 109 -4.39 -22.72 -22.17
CA ILE A 109 -4.48 -21.68 -23.22
C ILE A 109 -4.17 -22.24 -24.61
N GLY A 110 -3.30 -23.26 -24.70
CA GLY A 110 -2.97 -23.92 -25.96
C GLY A 110 -4.18 -24.49 -26.71
N TRP A 111 -5.25 -24.81 -25.98
CA TRP A 111 -6.50 -25.30 -26.56
C TRP A 111 -7.32 -24.21 -27.23
N ALA A 112 -7.06 -22.93 -26.97
CA ALA A 112 -7.84 -21.82 -27.52
C ALA A 112 -7.81 -21.81 -29.06
N VAL A 113 -6.66 -22.12 -29.67
CA VAL A 113 -6.48 -22.11 -31.12
C VAL A 113 -7.31 -23.20 -31.80
N PRO A 114 -7.06 -24.52 -31.58
CA PRO A 114 -7.85 -25.56 -32.23
C PRO A 114 -9.33 -25.42 -31.93
N ALA A 115 -9.69 -24.98 -30.72
CA ALA A 115 -11.08 -24.73 -30.39
C ALA A 115 -11.70 -23.61 -31.25
N THR A 116 -11.02 -22.48 -31.39
CA THR A 116 -11.52 -21.34 -32.20
C THR A 116 -11.64 -21.71 -33.66
N LEU A 117 -10.64 -22.41 -34.21
CA LEU A 117 -10.61 -22.79 -35.62
C LEU A 117 -11.66 -23.85 -35.97
N LEU A 118 -11.94 -24.80 -35.06
CA LEU A 118 -13.00 -25.79 -35.25
C LEU A 118 -14.41 -25.19 -35.15
N VAL A 119 -14.60 -24.21 -34.27
CA VAL A 119 -15.91 -23.57 -34.03
C VAL A 119 -16.27 -22.57 -35.12
N SER A 120 -15.27 -21.92 -35.75
CA SER A 120 -15.52 -20.95 -36.84
C SER A 120 -16.12 -21.60 -38.11
N GLY A 121 -15.89 -22.91 -38.31
CA GLY A 121 -16.42 -23.66 -39.45
C GLY A 121 -15.75 -23.32 -40.79
N ASP A 122 -14.63 -22.60 -40.77
CA ASP A 122 -13.88 -22.20 -41.97
C ASP A 122 -13.24 -23.43 -42.64
N GLU A 123 -13.51 -23.63 -43.93
CA GLU A 123 -13.06 -24.82 -44.67
C GLU A 123 -11.54 -24.95 -44.72
N LYS A 124 -10.81 -23.82 -44.63
CA LYS A 124 -9.34 -23.80 -44.65
C LYS A 124 -8.70 -24.50 -43.45
N TYR A 125 -9.47 -24.79 -42.41
CA TYR A 125 -9.00 -25.40 -41.17
C TYR A 125 -9.51 -26.83 -40.95
N LYS A 126 -10.12 -27.46 -41.99
CA LYS A 126 -10.62 -28.85 -41.92
C LYS A 126 -9.53 -29.89 -41.57
N ASP A 127 -8.28 -29.58 -41.91
CA ASP A 127 -7.13 -30.48 -41.72
C ASP A 127 -6.21 -30.07 -40.55
N ILE A 128 -6.59 -29.06 -39.76
CA ILE A 128 -5.77 -28.65 -38.61
C ILE A 128 -5.85 -29.69 -37.49
N SER A 129 -4.67 -29.98 -36.93
CA SER A 129 -4.47 -30.83 -35.76
C SER A 129 -5.37 -30.43 -34.59
N THR A 130 -5.97 -31.40 -33.92
CA THR A 130 -6.76 -31.19 -32.69
C THR A 130 -5.89 -31.02 -31.45
N GLU A 131 -4.57 -31.14 -31.58
CA GLU A 131 -3.63 -31.00 -30.47
C GLU A 131 -3.53 -29.55 -29.97
N PRO A 132 -3.29 -29.35 -28.66
CA PRO A 132 -3.08 -28.02 -28.09
C PRO A 132 -1.79 -27.41 -28.63
N TRP A 133 -1.86 -26.12 -28.96
CA TRP A 133 -0.68 -25.35 -29.34
C TRP A 133 0.19 -25.05 -28.11
N ILE A 134 1.48 -24.86 -28.33
CA ILE A 134 2.46 -24.74 -27.25
C ILE A 134 2.66 -23.26 -26.88
N VAL A 135 2.62 -22.94 -25.60
CA VAL A 135 2.85 -21.58 -25.09
C VAL A 135 4.31 -21.18 -25.27
N VAL A 136 4.54 -19.97 -25.81
CA VAL A 136 5.87 -19.42 -26.07
C VAL A 136 6.30 -18.41 -25.01
N ASN A 137 5.37 -17.57 -24.53
CA ASN A 137 5.64 -16.60 -23.48
C ASN A 137 4.74 -16.81 -22.27
N GLU A 138 5.27 -16.46 -21.09
CA GLU A 138 4.53 -16.55 -19.84
C GLU A 138 4.00 -15.19 -19.40
N ILE A 139 2.78 -15.20 -18.85
CA ILE A 139 2.21 -14.10 -18.09
C ILE A 139 1.58 -14.63 -16.81
N GLU A 140 1.50 -13.80 -15.77
CA GLU A 140 1.04 -14.24 -14.46
C GLU A 140 -0.41 -14.71 -14.52
N ARG A 141 -0.75 -15.73 -13.73
CA ARG A 141 -2.10 -16.29 -13.67
C ARG A 141 -3.15 -15.22 -13.43
N GLY A 142 -2.90 -14.30 -12.49
CA GLY A 142 -3.80 -13.20 -12.13
C GLY A 142 -3.87 -12.05 -13.14
N SER A 143 -2.99 -12.04 -14.14
CA SER A 143 -2.95 -11.04 -15.20
C SER A 143 -3.79 -11.48 -16.39
N GLN A 144 -4.43 -10.52 -17.03
CA GLN A 144 -4.87 -10.67 -18.41
C GLN A 144 -3.76 -10.19 -19.33
N GLY A 145 -3.76 -10.64 -20.59
CA GLY A 145 -2.78 -10.18 -21.58
C GLY A 145 -2.64 -11.14 -22.75
N LEU A 146 -1.83 -10.73 -23.72
CA LEU A 146 -1.53 -11.54 -24.90
C LEU A 146 -0.68 -12.76 -24.55
N VAL A 147 -0.91 -13.86 -25.27
CA VAL A 147 -0.10 -15.09 -25.19
C VAL A 147 0.15 -15.54 -26.62
N VAL A 148 1.44 -15.73 -26.93
CA VAL A 148 1.96 -16.28 -28.19
C VAL A 148 2.00 -17.80 -28.06
N LEU A 149 1.47 -18.45 -29.09
CA LEU A 149 1.34 -19.89 -29.19
C LEU A 149 2.05 -20.37 -30.46
N ALA A 150 2.82 -21.44 -30.36
CA ALA A 150 3.45 -22.15 -31.46
C ALA A 150 2.62 -23.38 -31.83
N ARG A 151 2.52 -23.71 -33.11
CA ARG A 151 1.81 -24.90 -33.57
C ARG A 151 2.39 -26.20 -33.00
N ASP A 152 3.71 -26.30 -32.96
CA ASP A 152 4.45 -27.48 -32.58
C ASP A 152 5.80 -27.11 -31.93
N ALA A 153 6.54 -28.12 -31.47
CA ALA A 153 7.80 -27.93 -30.76
C ALA A 153 8.91 -27.32 -31.62
N ASN A 154 8.93 -27.61 -32.93
CA ASN A 154 9.93 -27.04 -33.83
C ASN A 154 9.70 -25.53 -33.98
N ILE A 155 8.44 -25.14 -34.20
CA ILE A 155 8.08 -23.72 -34.26
C ILE A 155 8.31 -23.02 -32.92
N GLN A 156 8.06 -23.70 -31.79
CA GLN A 156 8.34 -23.12 -30.48
C GLN A 156 9.83 -22.75 -30.34
N GLN A 157 10.73 -23.65 -30.77
CA GLN A 157 12.17 -23.41 -30.76
C GLN A 157 12.54 -22.24 -31.68
N GLU A 158 12.02 -22.21 -32.91
CA GLU A 158 12.26 -21.09 -33.84
C GLU A 158 11.79 -19.76 -33.26
N LEU A 159 10.61 -19.71 -32.64
CA LEU A 159 10.09 -18.49 -32.03
C LEU A 159 10.95 -18.06 -30.82
N ALA A 160 11.47 -19.00 -30.04
CA ALA A 160 12.41 -18.69 -28.95
C ALA A 160 13.71 -18.06 -29.47
N GLU A 161 14.26 -18.59 -30.58
CA GLU A 161 15.43 -18.01 -31.25
C GLU A 161 15.14 -16.59 -31.77
N LYS A 162 13.95 -16.37 -32.36
CA LYS A 162 13.52 -15.05 -32.82
C LYS A 162 13.33 -14.05 -31.68
N ILE A 163 12.80 -14.50 -30.53
CA ILE A 163 12.71 -13.68 -29.32
C ILE A 163 14.11 -13.26 -28.86
N ASN A 164 15.02 -14.22 -28.74
CA ASN A 164 16.40 -13.97 -28.30
C ASN A 164 17.16 -13.04 -29.27
N ALA A 165 16.86 -13.11 -30.57
CA ALA A 165 17.41 -12.22 -31.59
C ALA A 165 16.72 -10.84 -31.66
N GLY A 166 15.76 -10.55 -30.77
CA GLY A 166 15.03 -9.27 -30.77
C GLY A 166 14.03 -9.09 -31.91
N GLN A 167 13.76 -10.13 -32.69
CA GLN A 167 12.80 -10.10 -33.79
C GLN A 167 11.35 -10.20 -33.31
N ILE A 168 11.14 -10.55 -32.04
CA ILE A 168 9.85 -10.51 -31.38
C ILE A 168 9.98 -9.63 -30.14
N THR A 169 9.16 -8.58 -30.07
CA THR A 169 9.16 -7.61 -28.95
C THR A 169 7.83 -7.64 -28.23
N PHE A 170 7.89 -7.62 -26.90
CA PHE A 170 6.74 -7.62 -26.02
C PHE A 170 6.49 -6.22 -25.46
N ARG A 171 5.23 -5.74 -25.51
CA ARG A 171 4.85 -4.42 -25.00
C ARG A 171 3.86 -4.53 -23.85
N PHE A 172 4.15 -3.88 -22.74
CA PHE A 172 3.38 -3.93 -21.50
C PHE A 172 2.76 -2.59 -21.17
N GLY A 173 1.56 -2.61 -20.60
CA GLY A 173 1.02 -1.52 -19.81
C GLY A 173 1.12 -1.88 -18.32
N ALA A 174 1.70 -1.00 -17.50
CA ALA A 174 1.90 -1.26 -16.08
C ALA A 174 1.70 0.00 -15.22
N LEU A 175 1.20 -0.20 -14.01
CA LEU A 175 1.13 0.83 -12.98
C LEU A 175 2.27 0.65 -11.98
N CYS A 176 3.06 1.70 -11.77
CA CYS A 176 4.26 1.67 -10.94
C CYS A 176 4.14 2.64 -9.76
N HIS A 177 4.88 2.35 -8.67
CA HIS A 177 4.99 3.25 -7.53
C HIS A 177 5.89 4.46 -7.84
N GLY A 178 5.57 5.60 -7.22
CA GLY A 178 6.37 6.81 -7.29
C GLY A 178 6.12 7.64 -8.55
N LYS A 179 6.75 8.81 -8.59
CA LYS A 179 6.77 9.73 -9.73
C LYS A 179 8.00 9.40 -10.58
N ILE A 180 7.79 8.85 -11.77
CA ILE A 180 8.88 8.54 -12.70
C ILE A 180 9.06 9.75 -13.62
N GLU A 181 10.30 10.17 -13.83
CA GLU A 181 10.66 11.16 -14.85
C GLU A 181 11.25 10.46 -16.08
N GLN A 182 10.93 10.95 -17.28
CA GLN A 182 11.42 10.32 -18.51
C GLN A 182 12.94 10.38 -18.60
N SER A 183 13.56 11.44 -18.06
CA SER A 183 15.01 11.60 -17.93
C SER A 183 15.66 10.46 -17.14
N LEU A 184 15.03 10.01 -16.05
CA LEU A 184 15.53 8.90 -15.23
C LEU A 184 15.66 7.65 -16.07
N VAL A 185 14.56 7.20 -16.69
CA VAL A 185 14.53 5.99 -17.51
C VAL A 185 15.54 6.06 -18.65
N ASN A 186 15.62 7.21 -19.34
CA ASN A 186 16.54 7.39 -20.46
C ASN A 186 18.02 7.38 -20.05
N SER A 187 18.32 7.64 -18.77
CA SER A 187 19.69 7.72 -18.23
C SER A 187 20.18 6.42 -17.58
N VAL A 188 19.30 5.42 -17.43
CA VAL A 188 19.64 4.15 -16.80
C VAL A 188 20.64 3.40 -17.67
N THR A 189 21.80 3.08 -17.11
CA THR A 189 22.84 2.27 -17.75
C THR A 189 23.02 0.94 -17.02
N LEU A 190 23.63 -0.05 -17.69
CA LEU A 190 23.96 -1.33 -17.05
C LEU A 190 24.73 -1.18 -15.74
N GLN A 191 25.74 -0.30 -15.71
CA GLN A 191 26.54 -0.04 -14.52
C GLN A 191 25.71 0.48 -13.35
N SER A 192 24.70 1.33 -13.62
CA SER A 192 23.80 1.84 -12.59
C SER A 192 22.90 0.75 -12.00
N LEU A 193 22.48 -0.22 -12.81
CA LEU A 193 21.64 -1.34 -12.39
C LEU A 193 22.42 -2.42 -11.64
N GLU A 194 23.67 -2.68 -12.06
CA GLU A 194 24.58 -3.57 -11.34
C GLU A 194 24.88 -3.04 -9.94
N ALA A 195 25.17 -1.75 -9.79
CA ALA A 195 25.36 -1.11 -8.49
C ALA A 195 24.12 -1.21 -7.58
N ALA A 196 22.92 -1.01 -8.13
CA ALA A 196 21.65 -1.15 -7.41
C ALA A 196 21.33 -2.61 -7.00
N SER A 197 21.87 -3.60 -7.72
CA SER A 197 21.65 -5.01 -7.41
C SER A 197 22.50 -5.53 -6.24
N VAL A 198 23.64 -4.89 -5.96
CA VAL A 198 24.57 -5.27 -4.88
C VAL A 198 24.11 -4.75 -3.50
N SER A 199 23.23 -3.74 -3.48
CA SER A 199 22.69 -3.14 -2.24
C SER A 199 21.37 -3.76 -1.75
N GLY A 200 20.86 -4.81 -2.41
CA GLY A 200 19.59 -5.47 -2.08
C GLY A 200 19.67 -6.37 -0.84
N ASP A 201 18.77 -6.10 0.11
CA ASP A 201 18.64 -6.70 1.45
C ASP A 201 18.47 -8.24 1.44
N ASN A 202 19.29 -8.94 2.23
CA ASN A 202 19.22 -10.38 2.50
C ASN A 202 18.09 -10.70 3.50
N SER A 203 16.84 -10.35 3.18
CA SER A 203 15.70 -10.76 4.00
C SER A 203 15.10 -12.08 3.48
N GLU A 204 15.32 -13.13 4.26
CA GLU A 204 14.75 -14.46 4.08
C GLU A 204 13.22 -14.44 4.29
N GLU A 205 12.44 -14.55 3.21
CA GLU A 205 11.09 -15.15 3.30
C GLU A 205 10.83 -16.10 2.11
N THR A 206 10.48 -17.32 2.50
CA THR A 206 10.36 -18.58 1.75
C THR A 206 9.59 -18.52 0.42
N THR A 207 10.28 -18.79 -0.69
CA THR A 207 9.71 -19.41 -1.89
C THR A 207 10.46 -20.72 -2.19
N PRO A 208 9.81 -21.77 -2.74
CA PRO A 208 10.45 -23.07 -2.97
C PRO A 208 11.73 -22.93 -3.81
N LEU A 209 12.81 -23.53 -3.29
CA LEU A 209 14.20 -23.42 -3.73
C LEU A 209 14.43 -23.79 -5.21
N ASP A 210 13.53 -24.58 -5.81
CA ASP A 210 13.64 -25.06 -7.19
C ASP A 210 13.33 -23.99 -8.26
N LEU A 211 12.55 -22.95 -7.92
CA LEU A 211 12.32 -21.78 -8.80
C LEU A 211 13.34 -20.66 -8.55
N TRP A 212 14.25 -20.82 -7.58
CA TRP A 212 15.21 -19.78 -7.21
C TRP A 212 16.51 -19.85 -8.04
N CYS A 213 16.82 -21.02 -8.63
CA CYS A 213 18.08 -21.27 -9.32
C CYS A 213 18.11 -20.89 -10.82
N GLU A 214 16.99 -20.89 -11.54
CA GLU A 214 16.94 -20.43 -12.95
C GLU A 214 16.70 -18.92 -13.09
N TYR A 215 15.94 -18.34 -12.16
CA TYR A 215 15.49 -16.94 -12.23
C TYR A 215 16.55 -15.90 -11.79
N ASN A 216 17.61 -16.33 -11.11
CA ASN A 216 18.70 -15.48 -10.61
C ASN A 216 19.80 -15.17 -11.65
N ARG A 217 19.63 -15.54 -12.92
CA ARG A 217 20.58 -15.20 -14.00
C ARG A 217 19.93 -14.42 -15.13
N ILE A 218 19.05 -13.46 -14.86
CA ILE A 218 18.71 -12.45 -15.88
C ILE A 218 19.98 -11.62 -16.12
N PRO A 219 20.63 -11.72 -17.30
CA PRO A 219 21.87 -11.02 -17.60
C PRO A 219 21.63 -9.50 -17.58
N ALA A 220 22.56 -8.72 -17.04
CA ALA A 220 22.36 -7.28 -16.90
C ALA A 220 22.14 -6.61 -18.27
N ASP A 221 22.86 -7.06 -19.30
CA ASP A 221 22.78 -6.57 -20.68
C ASP A 221 21.37 -6.62 -21.29
N ILE A 222 20.49 -7.48 -20.78
CA ILE A 222 19.09 -7.52 -21.24
C ILE A 222 18.36 -6.19 -21.03
N PHE A 223 18.78 -5.40 -20.04
CA PHE A 223 18.13 -4.13 -19.70
C PHE A 223 18.37 -3.05 -20.76
N ASN A 224 19.35 -3.23 -21.65
CA ASN A 224 19.54 -2.37 -22.83
C ASN A 224 18.38 -2.52 -23.85
N HIS A 225 17.57 -3.57 -23.71
CA HIS A 225 16.43 -3.87 -24.56
C HIS A 225 15.09 -3.60 -23.88
N VAL A 226 15.10 -2.80 -22.80
CA VAL A 226 13.91 -2.30 -22.12
C VAL A 226 13.77 -0.81 -22.42
N GLU A 227 12.66 -0.43 -23.05
CA GLU A 227 12.30 0.98 -23.23
C GLU A 227 11.04 1.26 -22.44
N VAL A 228 11.00 2.36 -21.69
CA VAL A 228 9.82 2.75 -20.91
C VAL A 228 9.39 4.16 -21.30
N HIS A 229 8.10 4.31 -21.58
CA HIS A 229 7.44 5.57 -21.85
C HIS A 229 6.40 5.85 -20.77
N ILE A 230 6.44 7.05 -20.21
CA ILE A 230 5.47 7.48 -19.19
C ILE A 230 4.19 7.93 -19.88
N GLU A 231 3.07 7.27 -19.57
CA GLU A 231 1.76 7.62 -20.11
C GLU A 231 1.05 8.67 -19.24
N SER A 232 1.11 8.52 -17.92
CA SER A 232 0.56 9.49 -16.99
C SER A 232 1.15 9.34 -15.59
N VAL A 233 1.15 10.43 -14.83
CA VAL A 233 1.49 10.45 -13.41
C VAL A 233 0.23 10.84 -12.63
N THR A 234 -0.17 9.99 -11.70
CA THR A 234 -1.33 10.17 -10.83
C THR A 234 -0.85 10.46 -9.41
N ARG A 235 -1.34 11.54 -8.81
CA ARG A 235 -1.07 11.81 -7.39
C ARG A 235 -1.95 10.91 -6.53
N SER A 236 -1.36 10.27 -5.53
CA SER A 236 -2.04 9.39 -4.59
C SER A 236 -1.90 9.94 -3.18
N PRO A 237 -2.98 10.04 -2.40
CA PRO A 237 -2.91 10.51 -1.02
C PRO A 237 -2.15 9.56 -0.08
N ASN A 238 -1.97 8.29 -0.47
CA ASN A 238 -1.37 7.26 0.38
C ASN A 238 0.09 7.00 0.02
N VAL A 239 0.40 6.91 -1.29
CA VAL A 239 1.75 6.57 -1.78
C VAL A 239 2.44 7.73 -2.50
N GLY A 240 1.86 8.94 -2.46
CA GLY A 240 2.41 10.15 -3.07
C GLY A 240 2.12 10.20 -4.56
N HIS A 241 2.70 9.30 -5.34
CA HIS A 241 2.49 9.23 -6.78
C HIS A 241 2.44 7.78 -7.26
N LEU A 242 1.68 7.58 -8.34
CA LEU A 242 1.64 6.38 -9.15
C LEU A 242 1.91 6.79 -10.59
N THR A 243 2.69 6.01 -11.32
CA THR A 243 2.99 6.30 -12.73
C THR A 243 2.51 5.17 -13.61
N MET A 244 1.65 5.47 -14.58
CA MET A 244 1.29 4.55 -15.66
C MET A 244 2.37 4.60 -16.72
N ILE A 245 2.86 3.43 -17.12
CA ILE A 245 3.89 3.29 -18.14
C ILE A 245 3.43 2.37 -19.27
N LYS A 246 3.97 2.63 -20.46
CA LYS A 246 4.05 1.67 -21.55
C LYS A 246 5.50 1.28 -21.73
N ALA A 247 5.81 -0.01 -21.70
CA ALA A 247 7.18 -0.51 -21.82
C ALA A 247 7.30 -1.50 -22.96
N SER A 248 8.43 -1.48 -23.68
CA SER A 248 8.83 -2.50 -24.63
C SER A 248 9.97 -3.34 -24.02
N VAL A 249 9.95 -4.65 -24.26
CA VAL A 249 11.01 -5.57 -23.84
C VAL A 249 11.32 -6.49 -25.01
N GLY A 250 12.56 -6.44 -25.49
CA GLY A 250 13.10 -7.33 -26.51
C GLY A 250 14.05 -8.37 -25.91
N HIS A 251 14.50 -9.32 -26.74
CA HIS A 251 15.59 -10.26 -26.43
C HIS A 251 15.34 -11.23 -25.25
N ALA A 252 14.12 -11.26 -24.68
CA ALA A 252 13.81 -12.05 -23.49
C ALA A 252 12.47 -12.79 -23.60
N ALA A 253 12.50 -14.11 -23.44
CA ALA A 253 11.29 -14.94 -23.34
C ALA A 253 10.49 -14.64 -22.06
N HIS A 254 11.17 -14.32 -20.95
CA HIS A 254 10.58 -13.94 -19.66
C HIS A 254 10.43 -12.42 -19.51
N ALA A 255 9.95 -11.75 -20.57
CA ALA A 255 9.87 -10.28 -20.65
C ALA A 255 9.13 -9.62 -19.47
N SER A 256 8.08 -10.27 -18.93
CA SER A 256 7.35 -9.80 -17.74
C SER A 256 8.28 -9.61 -16.53
N LEU A 257 9.13 -10.60 -16.27
CA LEU A 257 10.02 -10.57 -15.12
C LEU A 257 11.17 -9.59 -15.31
N VAL A 258 11.70 -9.50 -16.54
CA VAL A 258 12.73 -8.51 -16.90
C VAL A 258 12.23 -7.10 -16.59
N LEU A 259 11.01 -6.77 -17.02
CA LEU A 259 10.41 -5.46 -16.76
C LEU A 259 10.21 -5.21 -15.27
N ARG A 260 9.67 -6.18 -14.52
CA ARG A 260 9.50 -6.06 -13.06
C ARG A 260 10.82 -5.78 -12.35
N ARG A 261 11.87 -6.53 -12.69
CA ARG A 261 13.20 -6.36 -12.09
C ARG A 261 13.80 -5.01 -12.46
N TYR A 262 13.72 -4.60 -13.73
CA TYR A 262 14.17 -3.28 -14.18
C TYR A 262 13.52 -2.16 -13.37
N MET A 263 12.18 -2.17 -13.29
CA MET A 263 11.41 -1.16 -12.55
C MET A 263 11.75 -1.13 -11.05
N HIS A 264 11.99 -2.29 -10.44
CA HIS A 264 12.42 -2.39 -9.05
C HIS A 264 13.81 -1.78 -8.82
N LEU A 265 14.78 -2.08 -9.69
CA LEU A 265 16.16 -1.59 -9.56
C LEU A 265 16.26 -0.06 -9.69
N ILE A 266 15.38 0.57 -10.47
CA ILE A 266 15.31 2.03 -10.59
C ILE A 266 14.47 2.70 -9.49
N GLY A 267 14.03 1.93 -8.48
CA GLY A 267 13.27 2.45 -7.33
C GLY A 267 11.77 2.66 -7.56
N HIS A 268 11.23 2.15 -8.68
CA HIS A 268 9.83 2.36 -9.08
C HIS A 268 9.12 1.03 -9.35
N PRO A 269 9.00 0.13 -8.34
CA PRO A 269 8.43 -1.19 -8.54
C PRO A 269 7.00 -1.15 -9.07
N ILE A 270 6.65 -2.16 -9.87
CA ILE A 270 5.28 -2.34 -10.37
C ILE A 270 4.35 -2.65 -9.20
N VAL A 271 3.12 -2.15 -9.25
CA VAL A 271 2.11 -2.42 -8.23
C VAL A 271 1.66 -3.89 -8.31
N GLY A 272 1.89 -4.68 -7.25
CA GLY A 272 1.55 -6.11 -7.20
C GLY A 272 2.19 -6.84 -6.02
N SER A 273 1.89 -8.12 -5.83
CA SER A 273 2.48 -8.96 -4.77
C SER A 273 3.42 -10.05 -5.30
N GLN A 274 3.86 -9.91 -6.56
CA GLN A 274 4.75 -10.83 -7.25
C GLN A 274 6.20 -10.39 -7.03
N THR A 275 7.17 -11.26 -7.34
CA THR A 275 8.60 -10.95 -7.23
C THR A 275 8.95 -9.62 -7.92
N TYR A 276 9.71 -8.76 -7.24
CA TYR A 276 10.08 -7.39 -7.67
C TYR A 276 8.92 -6.39 -7.82
N ALA A 277 7.69 -6.77 -7.47
CA ALA A 277 6.54 -5.87 -7.38
C ALA A 277 6.27 -5.49 -5.91
N GLN A 278 5.57 -4.38 -5.69
CA GLN A 278 5.21 -3.89 -4.37
C GLN A 278 3.70 -3.66 -4.25
N PRO A 279 3.02 -4.16 -3.21
CA PRO A 279 1.57 -4.01 -3.08
C PRO A 279 1.19 -2.56 -2.78
N LEU A 280 0.02 -2.14 -3.25
CA LEU A 280 -0.56 -0.85 -2.89
C LEU A 280 -1.28 -0.95 -1.55
N ALA A 281 -0.95 -0.06 -0.60
CA ALA A 281 -1.58 -0.04 0.72
C ALA A 281 -3.10 0.12 0.60
N ASN A 282 -3.86 -0.63 1.42
CA ASN A 282 -5.33 -0.64 1.42
C ASN A 282 -6.01 -1.06 0.10
N HIS A 283 -5.26 -1.58 -0.88
CA HIS A 283 -5.83 -2.14 -2.09
C HIS A 283 -6.17 -3.63 -1.88
N ARG A 284 -7.43 -4.01 -2.11
CA ARG A 284 -7.91 -5.39 -1.88
C ARG A 284 -7.33 -6.40 -2.86
N ASP A 285 -7.09 -5.98 -4.09
CA ASP A 285 -6.56 -6.84 -5.14
C ASP A 285 -5.04 -6.84 -5.07
N LYS A 286 -4.48 -8.02 -4.78
CA LYS A 286 -3.03 -8.26 -4.67
C LYS A 286 -2.41 -8.75 -5.98
N GLY A 287 -3.21 -8.85 -7.05
CA GLY A 287 -2.71 -9.16 -8.37
C GLY A 287 -1.77 -8.07 -8.90
N ILE A 288 -0.91 -8.44 -9.83
CA ILE A 288 -0.05 -7.47 -10.50
C ILE A 288 -0.90 -6.56 -11.41
N LEU A 289 -0.61 -5.26 -11.35
CA LEU A 289 -1.19 -4.25 -12.23
C LEU A 289 -0.29 -4.03 -13.45
N MET A 290 -0.10 -5.11 -14.19
CA MET A 290 0.65 -5.17 -15.45
C MET A 290 -0.03 -6.13 -16.41
N SER A 291 0.00 -5.81 -17.69
CA SER A 291 -0.59 -6.62 -18.75
C SER A 291 0.31 -6.57 -19.98
N LEU A 292 0.52 -7.73 -20.63
CA LEU A 292 1.11 -7.77 -21.96
C LEU A 292 0.06 -7.27 -22.96
N THR A 293 0.24 -6.04 -23.44
CA THR A 293 -0.72 -5.32 -24.28
C THR A 293 -0.34 -5.31 -25.75
N GLY A 294 0.89 -5.67 -26.10
CA GLY A 294 1.30 -5.74 -27.50
C GLY A 294 2.37 -6.78 -27.77
N VAL A 295 2.34 -7.34 -28.98
CA VAL A 295 3.38 -8.21 -29.53
C VAL A 295 3.71 -7.70 -30.92
N THR A 296 4.98 -7.48 -31.20
CA THR A 296 5.47 -7.08 -32.52
C THR A 296 6.37 -8.17 -33.06
N LEU A 297 6.06 -8.65 -34.26
CA LEU A 297 6.83 -9.60 -35.04
C LEU A 297 7.52 -8.83 -36.16
N SER A 298 8.85 -8.77 -36.13
CA SER A 298 9.64 -8.09 -37.16
C SER A 298 9.48 -8.76 -38.53
N ALA A 299 9.70 -7.99 -39.60
CA ALA A 299 9.79 -8.54 -40.95
C ALA A 299 10.95 -9.55 -41.04
N THR A 300 10.74 -10.64 -41.77
CA THR A 300 11.73 -11.71 -41.99
C THR A 300 11.74 -12.07 -43.47
N ASP A 301 12.71 -12.86 -43.94
CA ASP A 301 12.74 -13.33 -45.34
C ASP A 301 11.46 -14.08 -45.77
N ALA A 302 10.71 -14.63 -44.80
CA ALA A 302 9.42 -15.29 -45.00
C ALA A 302 8.18 -14.38 -44.78
N ARG A 303 8.35 -13.14 -44.27
CA ARG A 303 7.27 -12.16 -44.02
C ARG A 303 7.68 -10.76 -44.47
N SER A 304 7.02 -10.27 -45.52
CA SER A 304 7.35 -8.99 -46.17
C SER A 304 7.07 -7.75 -45.30
N GLU A 305 6.13 -7.82 -44.36
CA GLU A 305 5.77 -6.71 -43.47
C GLU A 305 5.74 -7.17 -42.00
N PRO A 306 6.10 -6.27 -41.04
CA PRO A 306 6.01 -6.57 -39.62
C PRO A 306 4.53 -6.72 -39.19
N VAL A 307 4.27 -7.66 -38.30
CA VAL A 307 2.93 -7.88 -37.73
C VAL A 307 2.90 -7.33 -36.32
N THR A 308 1.99 -6.39 -36.09
CA THR A 308 1.82 -5.72 -34.80
C THR A 308 0.45 -6.01 -34.26
N ILE A 309 0.39 -6.59 -33.07
CA ILE A 309 -0.86 -6.91 -32.37
C ILE A 309 -0.88 -6.06 -31.11
N ASP A 310 -1.91 -5.24 -30.96
CA ASP A 310 -2.10 -4.36 -29.82
C ASP A 310 -3.50 -4.52 -29.22
N VAL A 311 -3.56 -4.47 -27.90
CA VAL A 311 -4.79 -4.41 -27.11
C VAL A 311 -4.69 -3.27 -26.09
N PRO A 312 -5.82 -2.64 -25.73
CA PRO A 312 -5.81 -1.56 -24.76
C PRO A 312 -5.36 -2.07 -23.37
N ILE A 313 -4.82 -1.16 -22.57
CA ILE A 313 -4.52 -1.43 -21.17
C ILE A 313 -5.83 -1.79 -20.45
N PRO A 314 -5.84 -2.89 -19.67
CA PRO A 314 -6.98 -3.27 -18.86
C PRO A 314 -7.63 -2.15 -18.05
N GLN A 315 -8.95 -2.04 -18.14
CA GLN A 315 -9.74 -1.11 -17.32
C GLN A 315 -9.51 -1.30 -15.81
N LYS A 316 -9.22 -2.54 -15.37
CA LYS A 316 -8.86 -2.83 -13.98
C LYS A 316 -7.67 -1.97 -13.51
N ILE A 317 -6.64 -1.81 -14.34
CA ILE A 317 -5.45 -1.00 -14.00
C ILE A 317 -5.85 0.48 -13.99
N MET A 318 -6.56 0.96 -15.00
CA MET A 318 -7.04 2.35 -15.10
C MET A 318 -7.92 2.77 -13.91
N SER A 319 -8.80 1.89 -13.46
CA SER A 319 -9.71 2.13 -12.33
C SER A 319 -9.01 2.35 -10.99
N VAL A 320 -7.73 1.95 -10.87
CA VAL A 320 -6.92 2.25 -9.69
C VAL A 320 -6.50 3.71 -9.71
N CYS A 321 -6.01 4.21 -10.86
CA CYS A 321 -5.65 5.62 -11.02
C CYS A 321 -6.85 6.55 -10.77
N GLU A 322 -8.00 6.27 -11.40
CA GLU A 322 -9.23 7.06 -11.23
C GLU A 322 -9.67 7.16 -9.76
N ARG A 323 -9.55 6.07 -9.02
CA ARG A 323 -9.90 6.01 -7.61
C ARG A 323 -8.94 6.83 -6.73
N GLU A 324 -7.64 6.73 -7.00
CA GLU A 324 -6.64 7.52 -6.26
C GLU A 324 -6.81 9.02 -6.52
N ILE A 325 -7.12 9.43 -7.76
CA ILE A 325 -7.49 10.81 -8.10
C ILE A 325 -8.68 11.27 -7.26
N MET A 326 -9.78 10.50 -7.26
CA MET A 326 -10.96 10.85 -6.47
C MET A 326 -10.67 10.98 -4.97
N PHE A 327 -9.82 10.12 -4.42
CA PHE A 327 -9.43 10.22 -3.01
C PHE A 327 -8.56 11.45 -2.74
N TYR A 328 -7.65 11.77 -3.64
CA TYR A 328 -6.82 12.97 -3.54
C TYR A 328 -7.66 14.25 -3.61
N GLU A 329 -8.58 14.34 -4.57
CA GLU A 329 -9.50 15.49 -4.71
C GLU A 329 -10.40 15.68 -3.49
N ARG A 330 -10.93 14.59 -2.92
CA ARG A 330 -11.71 14.66 -1.67
C ARG A 330 -10.87 15.18 -0.51
N ARG A 331 -9.60 14.78 -0.43
CA ARG A 331 -8.67 15.25 0.60
C ARG A 331 -8.35 16.73 0.40
N GLN A 332 -8.12 17.18 -0.84
CA GLN A 332 -7.97 18.61 -1.16
C GLN A 332 -9.19 19.41 -0.76
N LYS A 333 -10.40 18.93 -1.07
CA LYS A 333 -11.64 19.63 -0.71
C LYS A 333 -11.75 19.81 0.81
N LYS A 334 -11.56 18.73 1.57
CA LYS A 334 -11.59 18.78 3.03
C LYS A 334 -10.54 19.75 3.58
N ALA A 335 -9.33 19.70 3.04
CA ALA A 335 -8.26 20.61 3.43
C ALA A 335 -8.59 22.09 3.14
N ARG A 336 -9.20 22.39 1.99
CA ARG A 336 -9.68 23.75 1.67
C ARG A 336 -10.72 24.22 2.67
N GLU A 337 -11.69 23.38 3.01
CA GLU A 337 -12.72 23.71 4.01
C GLU A 337 -12.09 23.99 5.39
N GLU A 338 -11.05 23.26 5.79
CA GLU A 338 -10.31 23.50 7.03
C GLU A 338 -9.50 24.82 7.00
N LEU A 339 -8.90 25.16 5.85
CA LEU A 339 -8.11 26.37 5.68
C LEU A 339 -8.98 27.63 5.50
N GLU A 340 -10.15 27.53 4.85
CA GLU A 340 -11.12 28.63 4.72
C GLU A 340 -11.62 29.12 6.09
N GLN A 341 -11.61 28.26 7.11
CA GLN A 341 -11.95 28.64 8.48
C GLN A 341 -10.84 29.44 9.20
N SER A 342 -9.66 29.56 8.61
CA SER A 342 -8.46 30.16 9.25
C SER A 342 -8.05 31.54 8.72
N ASP A 343 -8.91 32.19 7.91
CA ASP A 343 -8.73 33.53 7.31
C ASP A 343 -7.44 33.74 6.45
N VAL A 344 -6.59 32.72 6.31
CA VAL A 344 -5.34 32.77 5.53
C VAL A 344 -5.25 31.54 4.62
N LEU A 345 -5.36 31.76 3.32
CA LEU A 345 -5.17 30.74 2.29
C LEU A 345 -4.00 31.14 1.38
N PRO A 346 -2.80 30.55 1.56
CA PRO A 346 -1.78 30.58 0.53
C PRO A 346 -2.34 29.98 -0.77
N ALA A 347 -1.92 30.49 -1.93
CA ALA A 347 -2.42 30.04 -3.23
C ALA A 347 -2.23 28.51 -3.47
N ASP A 348 -1.23 27.92 -2.81
CA ASP A 348 -0.85 26.51 -2.84
C ASP A 348 -1.30 25.71 -1.58
N GLY A 349 -1.98 26.35 -0.62
CA GLY A 349 -2.30 25.73 0.67
C GLY A 349 -3.15 24.46 0.57
N ALA A 350 -4.08 24.40 -0.39
CA ALA A 350 -4.89 23.22 -0.65
C ALA A 350 -4.06 22.00 -1.12
N GLU A 351 -3.01 22.26 -1.90
CA GLU A 351 -2.12 21.24 -2.46
C GLU A 351 -1.20 20.68 -1.37
N LEU A 352 -0.58 21.58 -0.60
CA LEU A 352 0.26 21.24 0.56
C LEU A 352 -0.51 20.39 1.58
N ALA A 353 -1.76 20.77 1.89
CA ALA A 353 -2.59 20.04 2.83
C ALA A 353 -3.02 18.66 2.30
N ALA A 354 -3.26 18.53 1.00
CA ALA A 354 -3.55 17.23 0.39
C ALA A 354 -2.34 16.30 0.35
N ASP A 355 -1.13 16.86 0.31
CA ASP A 355 0.12 16.12 0.49
C ASP A 355 0.37 15.68 1.94
N GLY A 356 -0.44 16.17 2.87
CA GLY A 356 -0.40 15.77 4.27
C GLY A 356 0.20 16.81 5.21
N ILE A 357 0.61 17.97 4.71
CA ILE A 357 1.12 19.06 5.56
C ILE A 357 -0.03 19.58 6.43
N PRO A 358 0.12 19.64 7.76
CA PRO A 358 -0.91 20.17 8.65
C PRO A 358 -1.30 21.61 8.30
N ALA A 359 -2.60 21.90 8.32
CA ALA A 359 -3.14 23.23 8.04
C ALA A 359 -2.46 24.34 8.86
N ALA A 360 -2.18 24.09 10.14
CA ALA A 360 -1.52 25.06 11.02
C ALA A 360 -0.10 25.43 10.56
N TYR A 361 0.63 24.52 9.90
CA TYR A 361 1.93 24.85 9.33
C TYR A 361 1.85 25.59 8.00
N ILE A 362 0.72 25.44 7.29
CA ILE A 362 0.45 26.17 6.05
C ILE A 362 0.06 27.61 6.38
N THR A 363 -0.82 27.81 7.36
CA THR A 363 -1.22 29.14 7.85
C THR A 363 -0.13 29.80 8.69
N GLY A 364 0.76 28.99 9.28
CA GLY A 364 1.78 29.42 10.22
C GLY A 364 1.23 29.79 11.60
N THR A 365 -0.05 29.51 11.88
CA THR A 365 -0.74 29.87 13.12
C THR A 365 -1.66 28.77 13.63
N LYS A 366 -1.94 28.79 14.94
CA LYS A 366 -2.88 27.90 15.61
C LYS A 366 -3.54 28.59 16.80
N ASP A 367 -4.86 28.50 16.89
CA ASP A 367 -5.60 28.93 18.07
C ASP A 367 -5.47 27.93 19.22
N PHE A 368 -5.27 28.46 20.42
CA PHE A 368 -5.15 27.72 21.67
C PHE A 368 -5.58 28.60 22.85
N CYS A 369 -6.41 28.09 23.75
CA CYS A 369 -6.90 28.83 24.93
C CYS A 369 -7.50 30.22 24.62
N GLY A 370 -8.10 30.41 23.44
CA GLY A 370 -8.68 31.69 23.02
C GLY A 370 -7.70 32.71 22.42
N HIS A 371 -6.45 32.32 22.18
CA HIS A 371 -5.41 33.16 21.57
C HIS A 371 -4.79 32.48 20.35
N THR A 372 -4.33 33.26 19.38
CA THR A 372 -3.66 32.76 18.18
C THR A 372 -2.15 32.77 18.36
N PHE A 373 -1.52 31.61 18.22
CA PHE A 373 -0.07 31.44 18.32
C PHE A 373 0.53 31.12 16.97
N ARG A 374 1.70 31.67 16.67
CA ARG A 374 2.55 31.24 15.55
C ARG A 374 3.08 29.83 15.81
N VAL A 375 3.11 29.02 14.77
CA VAL A 375 3.62 27.65 14.78
C VAL A 375 4.56 27.42 13.60
N SER A 376 5.44 26.43 13.72
CA SER A 376 6.29 25.99 12.62
C SER A 376 6.62 24.50 12.76
N LYS A 377 7.23 23.91 11.73
CA LYS A 377 7.76 22.52 11.77
C LYS A 377 8.74 22.25 12.91
N ASN A 378 9.22 23.29 13.61
CA ASN A 378 10.13 23.17 14.74
C ASN A 378 9.41 23.00 16.09
N THR A 379 8.07 23.13 16.12
CA THR A 379 7.26 23.01 17.35
C THR A 379 6.07 22.09 17.15
N LEU A 380 5.65 21.41 18.21
CA LEU A 380 4.37 20.68 18.21
C LEU A 380 3.22 21.67 17.95
N ILE A 381 2.27 21.30 17.09
CA ILE A 381 1.06 22.11 16.91
C ILE A 381 0.23 22.02 18.19
N PRO A 382 -0.13 23.14 18.85
CA PRO A 382 -0.95 23.14 20.06
C PRO A 382 -2.21 22.30 19.92
N ARG A 383 -2.44 21.40 20.88
CA ARG A 383 -3.57 20.47 20.85
C ARG A 383 -4.68 20.97 21.77
N PRO A 384 -5.97 20.84 21.39
CA PRO A 384 -7.08 21.19 22.28
C PRO A 384 -7.06 20.43 23.61
N SER A 385 -6.54 19.19 23.64
CA SER A 385 -6.39 18.42 24.87
C SER A 385 -5.44 19.08 25.87
N THR A 386 -4.42 19.80 25.39
CA THR A 386 -3.41 20.47 26.21
C THR A 386 -3.97 21.67 26.98
N GLU A 387 -5.13 22.22 26.57
CA GLU A 387 -5.82 23.28 27.32
C GLU A 387 -6.24 22.82 28.73
N THR A 388 -6.39 21.51 28.94
CA THR A 388 -6.64 20.90 30.24
C THR A 388 -5.49 21.18 31.23
N LEU A 389 -4.24 21.17 30.74
CA LEU A 389 -3.06 21.45 31.56
C LEU A 389 -3.01 22.91 31.99
N VAL A 390 -3.34 23.83 31.09
CA VAL A 390 -3.49 25.25 31.41
C VAL A 390 -4.57 25.46 32.47
N SER A 391 -5.72 24.80 32.31
CA SER A 391 -6.84 24.92 33.25
C SER A 391 -6.48 24.39 34.64
N ALA A 392 -5.78 23.25 34.72
CA ALA A 392 -5.26 22.72 35.98
C ALA A 392 -4.26 23.71 36.60
N ALA A 393 -3.26 24.19 35.85
CA ALA A 393 -2.27 25.13 36.37
C ALA A 393 -2.91 26.40 36.94
N VAL A 394 -3.89 26.99 36.24
CA VAL A 394 -4.63 28.17 36.70
C VAL A 394 -5.33 27.90 38.04
N GLU A 395 -6.01 26.76 38.19
CA GLU A 395 -6.69 26.39 39.45
C GLU A 395 -5.73 26.35 40.65
N PHE A 396 -4.51 25.83 40.47
CA PHE A 396 -3.51 25.77 41.52
C PHE A 396 -2.88 27.14 41.81
N LEU A 397 -2.59 27.93 40.77
CA LEU A 397 -1.98 29.24 40.90
C LEU A 397 -2.91 30.27 41.53
N GLU A 398 -4.21 30.24 41.23
CA GLU A 398 -5.20 31.12 41.87
C GLU A 398 -5.32 30.85 43.38
N LYS A 399 -5.25 29.58 43.80
CA LYS A 399 -5.19 29.21 45.22
C LYS A 399 -3.91 29.71 45.88
N ALA A 400 -2.78 29.68 45.19
CA ALA A 400 -1.50 30.19 45.69
C ALA A 400 -1.48 31.73 45.76
N ALA A 401 -2.10 32.42 44.80
CA ALA A 401 -2.13 33.89 44.71
C ALA A 401 -2.82 34.57 45.91
N GLY A 402 -3.63 33.85 46.69
CA GLY A 402 -4.16 34.33 47.97
C GLY A 402 -3.09 34.69 49.02
N SER A 403 -1.82 34.35 48.76
CA SER A 403 -0.66 34.54 49.66
C SER A 403 0.28 35.70 49.27
N GLN A 404 -0.26 36.88 48.91
CA GLN A 404 0.45 38.17 48.70
C GLN A 404 1.65 38.24 47.72
N ALA A 405 2.23 37.12 47.26
CA ALA A 405 3.34 37.09 46.31
C ALA A 405 2.88 36.63 44.92
N ALA A 406 3.48 37.19 43.86
CA ALA A 406 3.27 36.80 42.47
C ALA A 406 3.65 35.31 42.26
N PRO A 407 2.71 34.42 41.89
CA PRO A 407 3.00 33.01 41.66
C PRO A 407 4.03 32.80 40.55
N GLN A 408 4.97 31.88 40.73
CA GLN A 408 6.02 31.55 39.76
C GLN A 408 5.69 30.26 39.02
N VAL A 409 5.75 30.28 37.69
CA VAL A 409 5.43 29.13 36.82
C VAL A 409 6.63 28.74 35.98
N LEU A 410 6.88 27.44 35.85
CA LEU A 410 7.86 26.90 34.90
C LEU A 410 7.14 26.03 33.87
N ASP A 411 7.41 26.24 32.59
CA ASP A 411 6.92 25.42 31.48
C ASP A 411 8.07 24.60 30.87
N LEU A 412 8.05 23.28 31.08
CA LEU A 412 9.06 22.33 30.63
C LEU A 412 8.72 21.80 29.24
N GLY A 413 9.56 22.12 28.25
CA GLY A 413 9.29 21.81 26.84
C GLY A 413 8.30 22.80 26.24
N THR A 414 8.56 24.09 26.42
CA THR A 414 7.59 25.17 26.15
C THR A 414 7.13 25.22 24.69
N GLY A 415 7.92 24.70 23.74
CA GLY A 415 7.53 24.59 22.35
C GLY A 415 7.16 25.94 21.74
N THR A 416 5.89 26.13 21.42
CA THR A 416 5.35 27.40 20.92
C THR A 416 5.23 28.50 21.97
N GLY A 417 5.44 28.18 23.26
CA GLY A 417 5.13 29.04 24.40
C GLY A 417 3.66 29.05 24.82
N CYS A 418 2.80 28.28 24.14
CA CYS A 418 1.35 28.43 24.28
C CYS A 418 0.81 28.10 25.68
N ILE A 419 1.39 27.12 26.39
CA ILE A 419 0.97 26.74 27.75
C ILE A 419 1.27 27.89 28.70
N LEU A 420 2.54 28.30 28.79
CA LEU A 420 2.97 29.39 29.67
C LEU A 420 2.22 30.69 29.40
N LEU A 421 2.18 31.12 28.14
CA LEU A 421 1.49 32.35 27.73
C LEU A 421 0.02 32.35 28.13
N SER A 422 -0.66 31.23 27.92
CA SER A 422 -2.08 31.11 28.28
C SER A 422 -2.30 31.13 29.80
N ILE A 423 -1.36 30.58 30.58
CA ILE A 423 -1.40 30.66 32.05
C ILE A 423 -1.24 32.12 32.49
N LEU A 424 -0.24 32.84 31.97
CA LEU A 424 0.05 34.23 32.35
C LEU A 424 -1.08 35.20 31.94
N LEU A 425 -1.72 34.96 30.79
CA LEU A 425 -2.89 35.75 30.36
C LEU A 425 -4.11 35.52 31.26
N LYS A 426 -4.26 34.32 31.84
CA LYS A 426 -5.37 33.98 32.76
C LYS A 426 -5.09 34.36 34.21
N VAL A 427 -3.83 34.37 34.62
CA VAL A 427 -3.39 34.76 35.97
C VAL A 427 -2.41 35.93 35.84
N PRO A 428 -2.88 37.18 35.68
CA PRO A 428 -2.01 38.33 35.37
C PRO A 428 -0.97 38.65 36.46
N ALA A 429 -1.18 38.18 37.69
CA ALA A 429 -0.23 38.33 38.79
C ALA A 429 0.88 37.29 38.77
N ALA A 430 0.80 36.25 37.94
CA ALA A 430 1.82 35.23 37.84
C ALA A 430 3.01 35.74 37.00
N CYS A 431 4.20 35.26 37.33
CA CYS A 431 5.38 35.35 36.48
C CYS A 431 5.78 33.94 36.05
N GLY A 432 6.48 33.84 34.94
CA GLY A 432 6.76 32.53 34.38
C GLY A 432 7.98 32.47 33.49
N VAL A 433 8.52 31.26 33.40
CA VAL A 433 9.67 30.92 32.56
C VAL A 433 9.36 29.69 31.73
N GLY A 434 9.67 29.74 30.44
CA GLY A 434 9.54 28.61 29.52
C GLY A 434 10.90 28.15 29.06
N ILE A 435 11.16 26.84 29.12
CA ILE A 435 12.40 26.23 28.64
C ILE A 435 12.13 25.17 27.59
N ASP A 436 13.02 25.06 26.62
CA ASP A 436 12.98 24.02 25.59
C ASP A 436 14.41 23.58 25.24
N ILE A 437 14.57 22.31 24.90
CA ILE A 437 15.85 21.77 24.41
C ILE A 437 16.12 22.24 22.97
N SER A 438 15.08 22.59 22.21
CA SER A 438 15.17 23.06 20.84
C SER A 438 15.32 24.59 20.78
N PRO A 439 16.48 25.12 20.33
CA PRO A 439 16.65 26.56 20.14
C PRO A 439 15.62 27.14 19.14
N ALA A 440 15.28 26.36 18.12
CA ALA A 440 14.31 26.76 17.10
C ALA A 440 12.86 26.82 17.64
N ALA A 441 12.53 26.05 18.69
CA ALA A 441 11.25 26.19 19.38
C ALA A 441 11.21 27.50 20.21
N LEU A 442 12.30 27.81 20.91
CA LEU A 442 12.41 29.05 21.69
C LEU A 442 12.26 30.32 20.84
N GLU A 443 12.79 30.32 19.62
CA GLU A 443 12.57 31.44 18.68
C GLU A 443 11.07 31.67 18.39
N ILE A 444 10.29 30.59 18.26
CA ILE A 444 8.83 30.67 18.06
C ILE A 444 8.14 31.15 19.33
N ALA A 445 8.52 30.64 20.50
CA ALA A 445 7.97 31.08 21.78
C ALA A 445 8.20 32.57 22.03
N GLN A 446 9.40 33.08 21.73
CA GLN A 446 9.74 34.51 21.81
C GLN A 446 8.95 35.37 20.83
N ALA A 447 8.72 34.87 19.61
CA ALA A 447 7.87 35.57 18.65
C ALA A 447 6.42 35.67 19.16
N ASN A 448 5.88 34.59 19.73
CA ASN A 448 4.54 34.56 20.30
C ASN A 448 4.40 35.45 21.54
N GLN A 449 5.41 35.52 22.39
CA GLN A 449 5.45 36.44 23.51
C GLN A 449 5.19 37.89 23.07
N LYS A 450 5.95 38.35 22.07
CA LYS A 450 5.85 39.74 21.57
C LYS A 450 4.45 40.03 21.04
N CYS A 451 3.81 39.05 20.41
CA CYS A 451 2.44 39.17 19.91
C CYS A 451 1.40 39.23 21.04
N CYS A 452 1.63 38.54 22.16
CA CYS A 452 0.70 38.48 23.29
C CYS A 452 0.85 39.63 24.30
N GLN A 453 1.83 40.53 24.12
CA GLN A 453 2.12 41.66 25.03
C GLN A 453 2.28 41.23 26.51
N SER A 454 2.90 40.07 26.74
CA SER A 454 3.11 39.51 28.08
C SER A 454 4.56 39.74 28.54
N ASP A 455 4.71 40.25 29.77
CA ASP A 455 5.99 40.42 30.46
C ASP A 455 6.43 39.07 31.08
N PHE A 456 7.09 38.22 30.29
CA PHE A 456 7.76 37.01 30.80
C PHE A 456 9.12 36.81 30.13
N GLU A 457 10.05 36.11 30.76
CA GLU A 457 11.38 35.89 30.17
C GLU A 457 11.46 34.48 29.56
N SER A 458 11.70 34.40 28.25
CA SER A 458 12.01 33.14 27.55
C SER A 458 13.51 32.88 27.60
N PHE A 459 13.93 31.70 28.07
CA PHE A 459 15.34 31.36 28.17
C PHE A 459 15.73 30.04 27.47
N ALA A 460 17.02 30.01 27.12
CA ALA A 460 17.76 28.92 26.49
C ALA A 460 17.88 27.66 27.38
N ALA A 461 18.31 26.55 26.77
CA ALA A 461 18.56 25.23 27.37
C ALA A 461 19.66 25.17 28.47
N ASP A 462 19.93 26.26 29.19
CA ASP A 462 21.02 26.41 30.16
C ASP A 462 20.52 26.32 31.62
N GLU A 463 21.35 25.80 32.54
CA GLU A 463 21.05 25.62 33.97
C GLU A 463 20.81 26.93 34.71
N LYS A 464 21.28 28.06 34.16
CA LYS A 464 21.10 29.41 34.73
C LYS A 464 19.63 29.86 34.80
N VAL A 465 18.71 29.15 34.17
CA VAL A 465 17.28 29.49 34.09
C VAL A 465 16.52 29.19 35.39
N LEU A 466 17.08 28.36 36.26
CA LEU A 466 16.51 28.06 37.58
C LEU A 466 16.58 29.22 38.59
N ARG A 467 17.02 30.43 38.17
CA ARG A 467 17.21 31.59 39.05
C ARG A 467 15.93 32.18 39.64
N GLN A 468 14.77 31.91 39.04
CA GLN A 468 13.45 32.32 39.57
C GLN A 468 12.80 31.23 40.45
N SER A 469 13.51 30.13 40.69
CA SER A 469 13.19 29.18 41.74
C SER A 469 13.07 29.89 43.09
N PRO A 470 12.12 29.48 43.96
CA PRO A 470 11.25 28.32 43.82
C PRO A 470 9.92 28.61 43.10
N TYR A 471 9.46 27.67 42.27
CA TYR A 471 8.21 27.73 41.49
C TYR A 471 7.00 27.22 42.29
N ASP A 472 5.83 27.83 42.07
CA ASP A 472 4.54 27.38 42.62
C ASP A 472 3.95 26.25 41.76
N PHE A 473 4.13 26.30 40.44
CA PHE A 473 3.65 25.28 39.51
C PHE A 473 4.64 25.02 38.37
N ILE A 474 4.92 23.76 38.08
CA ILE A 474 5.64 23.31 36.88
C ILE A 474 4.62 22.68 35.92
N ALA A 475 4.45 23.22 34.72
CA ALA A 475 3.66 22.62 33.66
C ALA A 475 4.55 21.86 32.68
N CYS A 476 4.13 20.68 32.22
CA CYS A 476 4.88 19.92 31.24
C CYS A 476 3.95 19.10 30.32
N ASN A 477 4.12 19.28 29.01
CA ASN A 477 3.60 18.37 28.00
C ASN A 477 4.77 17.65 27.30
N PRO A 478 5.31 16.57 27.90
CA PRO A 478 6.49 15.91 27.38
C PRO A 478 6.17 15.03 26.15
N PRO A 479 7.17 14.65 25.33
CA PRO A 479 6.96 13.61 24.32
C PRO A 479 6.58 12.28 24.98
N TYR A 480 5.58 11.59 24.43
CA TYR A 480 5.04 10.35 25.02
C TYR A 480 4.69 9.25 23.99
N ILE A 481 5.06 9.41 22.73
CA ILE A 481 4.83 8.39 21.69
C ILE A 481 6.05 7.46 21.62
N SER A 482 5.87 6.17 21.87
CA SER A 482 6.96 5.19 21.67
C SER A 482 7.38 5.07 20.20
N PRO A 483 8.66 4.75 19.88
CA PRO A 483 9.12 4.52 18.50
C PRO A 483 8.28 3.50 17.72
N HIS A 484 7.89 2.39 18.35
CA HIS A 484 7.04 1.37 17.73
C HIS A 484 5.64 1.89 17.36
N LYS A 485 5.07 2.78 18.19
CA LYS A 485 3.79 3.43 17.88
C LYS A 485 3.96 4.44 16.75
N ALA A 486 5.03 5.24 16.77
CA ALA A 486 5.34 6.20 15.72
C ALA A 486 5.48 5.52 14.34
N ALA A 487 6.17 4.38 14.27
CA ALA A 487 6.32 3.59 13.03
C ALA A 487 5.00 3.11 12.42
N ARG A 488 3.91 3.06 13.21
CA ARG A 488 2.58 2.62 12.77
C ARG A 488 1.63 3.79 12.48
N MET A 489 2.05 5.02 12.73
CA MET A 489 1.22 6.21 12.56
C MET A 489 1.43 6.84 11.17
N THR A 490 0.38 7.46 10.65
CA THR A 490 0.31 8.09 9.31
C THR A 490 1.19 9.32 9.14
N ARG A 491 1.35 9.78 7.88
CA ARG A 491 2.11 10.96 7.42
C ARG A 491 1.96 12.26 8.23
N MET A 492 0.88 12.47 8.97
CA MET A 492 0.70 13.68 9.77
C MET A 492 1.82 13.88 10.80
N ILE A 493 2.37 12.78 11.34
CA ILE A 493 3.52 12.81 12.25
C ILE A 493 4.85 13.08 11.52
N GLU A 494 4.94 12.79 10.22
CA GLU A 494 6.17 13.03 9.43
C GLU A 494 6.50 14.53 9.32
N HIS A 495 5.49 15.38 9.42
CA HIS A 495 5.65 16.83 9.30
C HIS A 495 5.90 17.53 10.64
N GLU A 496 5.65 16.87 11.77
CA GLU A 496 5.85 17.42 13.11
C GLU A 496 7.20 16.97 13.68
N PRO A 497 7.85 17.77 14.56
CA PRO A 497 9.19 17.46 15.03
C PRO A 497 9.19 16.20 15.89
N GLN A 498 9.96 15.19 15.47
CA GLN A 498 10.07 13.91 16.19
C GLN A 498 10.48 14.10 17.66
N LEU A 499 11.34 15.09 17.93
CA LEU A 499 11.80 15.44 19.27
C LEU A 499 10.65 15.82 20.23
N ALA A 500 9.55 16.39 19.72
CA ALA A 500 8.38 16.77 20.51
C ALA A 500 7.33 15.66 20.61
N LEU A 501 7.49 14.55 19.88
CA LEU A 501 6.51 13.46 19.82
C LEU A 501 7.03 12.18 20.44
N ILE A 502 8.27 11.80 20.10
CA ILE A 502 8.81 10.47 20.35
C ILE A 502 9.62 10.48 21.64
N ALA A 503 9.33 9.52 22.52
CA ALA A 503 10.11 9.24 23.71
C ALA A 503 10.43 7.75 23.80
N GLU A 504 11.65 7.45 24.23
CA GLU A 504 12.10 6.08 24.50
C GLU A 504 11.38 5.48 25.72
N ASP A 505 11.76 4.27 26.10
CA ASP A 505 11.21 3.57 27.26
C ASP A 505 9.68 3.44 27.19
N GLY A 506 9.19 3.01 26.02
CA GLY A 506 7.75 2.88 25.76
C GLY A 506 6.98 4.21 25.76
N GLY A 507 7.66 5.36 25.67
CA GLY A 507 7.07 6.69 25.78
C GLY A 507 7.19 7.32 27.17
N PHE A 508 7.92 6.69 28.10
CA PHE A 508 8.02 7.15 29.50
C PHE A 508 9.35 7.83 29.87
N GLN A 509 10.33 7.86 28.95
CA GLN A 509 11.69 8.38 29.21
C GLN A 509 11.67 9.79 29.82
N ALA A 510 10.86 10.71 29.27
CA ALA A 510 10.78 12.08 29.74
C ALA A 510 10.26 12.18 31.17
N TYR A 511 9.19 11.45 31.51
CA TYR A 511 8.63 11.43 32.87
C TYR A 511 9.66 10.92 33.89
N SER A 512 10.37 9.83 33.57
CA SER A 512 11.42 9.27 34.43
C SER A 512 12.61 10.20 34.59
N ALA A 513 13.00 10.92 33.53
CA ALA A 513 14.07 11.92 33.59
C ALA A 513 13.68 13.11 34.46
N ILE A 514 12.47 13.65 34.27
CA ILE A 514 11.95 14.78 35.05
C ILE A 514 11.83 14.39 36.52
N HIS A 515 11.30 13.21 36.84
CA HIS A 515 11.24 12.72 38.23
C HIS A 515 12.63 12.72 38.89
N ARG A 516 13.63 12.10 38.26
CA ARG A 516 15.01 12.07 38.78
C ARG A 516 15.58 13.49 38.98
N SER A 517 15.38 14.37 38.01
CA SER A 517 15.87 15.76 38.09
C SER A 517 15.21 16.56 39.22
N LEU A 518 13.91 16.38 39.45
CA LEU A 518 13.20 17.04 40.55
C LEU A 518 13.61 16.46 41.90
N MET A 519 13.76 15.13 42.00
CA MET A 519 14.24 14.48 43.23
C MET A 519 15.65 14.96 43.63
N ALA A 520 16.50 15.24 42.64
CA ALA A 520 17.83 15.79 42.88
C ALA A 520 17.85 17.28 43.25
N ASN A 521 16.80 18.05 42.90
CA ASN A 521 16.75 19.51 43.06
C ASN A 521 15.38 19.96 43.59
N MET A 522 14.94 19.39 44.72
CA MET A 522 13.60 19.61 45.27
C MET A 522 13.26 21.07 45.58
N GLU A 523 14.28 21.87 45.88
CA GLU A 523 14.19 23.31 46.10
C GLU A 523 13.72 24.10 44.88
N ILE A 524 13.69 23.50 43.68
CA ILE A 524 13.10 24.10 42.48
C ILE A 524 11.61 24.43 42.67
N LEU A 525 10.89 23.66 43.49
CA LEU A 525 9.49 23.89 43.81
C LEU A 525 9.38 24.52 45.19
N ARG A 526 8.40 25.39 45.39
CA ARG A 526 8.04 25.88 46.73
C ARG A 526 7.56 24.73 47.61
N PRO A 527 7.58 24.88 48.95
CA PRO A 527 6.75 24.05 49.81
C PRO A 527 5.31 24.07 49.28
N ALA A 528 4.69 22.89 49.16
CA ALA A 528 3.38 22.71 48.54
C ALA A 528 3.28 23.00 47.02
N GLY A 529 4.38 23.34 46.34
CA GLY A 529 4.44 23.51 44.90
C GLY A 529 4.13 22.22 44.14
N CYS A 530 3.58 22.35 42.94
CA CYS A 530 3.05 21.22 42.17
C CYS A 530 3.71 21.09 40.79
N ILE A 531 3.69 19.89 40.23
CA ILE A 531 3.97 19.62 38.83
C ILE A 531 2.76 18.99 38.15
N GLY A 532 2.33 19.57 37.03
CA GLY A 532 1.27 19.05 36.17
C GLY A 532 1.82 18.47 34.88
N PHE A 533 1.42 17.24 34.55
CA PHE A 533 1.80 16.57 33.32
C PHE A 533 0.62 16.34 32.40
N GLU A 534 0.73 16.69 31.12
CA GLU A 534 -0.07 16.02 30.09
C GLU A 534 0.39 14.57 29.93
N ILE A 535 -0.57 13.65 29.80
CA ILE A 535 -0.33 12.22 29.56
C ILE A 535 -1.13 11.69 28.37
N GLY A 536 -0.54 10.71 27.68
CA GLY A 536 -1.26 9.92 26.68
C GLY A 536 -2.33 9.01 27.30
N LYS A 537 -3.39 8.72 26.54
CA LYS A 537 -4.46 7.79 26.97
C LYS A 537 -3.87 6.42 27.39
N GLY A 538 -4.15 5.99 28.63
CA GLY A 538 -3.72 4.70 29.18
C GLY A 538 -2.34 4.72 29.87
N MET A 539 -1.72 5.89 30.01
CA MET A 539 -0.40 6.04 30.64
C MET A 539 -0.48 6.30 32.16
N GLU A 540 -1.66 6.57 32.69
CA GLU A 540 -1.87 7.05 34.06
C GLU A 540 -1.26 6.12 35.13
N ARG A 541 -1.39 4.80 34.96
CA ARG A 541 -0.86 3.83 35.92
C ARG A 541 0.66 3.90 36.01
N ILE A 542 1.35 4.04 34.88
CA ILE A 542 2.81 4.04 34.85
C ILE A 542 3.34 5.39 35.33
N VAL A 543 2.72 6.51 34.92
CA VAL A 543 3.11 7.85 35.41
C VAL A 543 2.94 7.96 36.93
N ARG A 544 1.84 7.44 37.49
CA ARG A 544 1.66 7.34 38.96
C ARG A 544 2.76 6.52 39.64
N ASN A 545 3.18 5.42 39.02
CA ASN A 545 4.27 4.61 39.56
C ASN A 545 5.64 5.31 39.48
N ILE A 546 5.86 6.16 38.48
CA ILE A 546 7.09 6.97 38.40
C ILE A 546 7.12 8.00 39.52
N PHE A 547 5.99 8.66 39.78
CA PHE A 547 5.83 9.67 40.83
C PHE A 547 5.23 9.11 42.13
N TYR A 548 5.54 7.85 42.48
CA TYR A 548 4.96 7.14 43.63
C TYR A 548 5.30 7.77 44.99
N ASP A 549 6.40 8.50 45.04
CA ASP A 549 6.94 9.23 46.20
C ASP A 549 6.43 10.69 46.27
N TRP A 550 5.54 11.08 45.34
CA TRP A 550 4.85 12.37 45.34
C TRP A 550 3.36 12.17 45.64
N THR A 551 2.69 13.21 46.13
CA THR A 551 1.25 13.14 46.39
C THR A 551 0.46 13.59 45.16
N GLU A 552 -0.36 12.72 44.58
CA GLU A 552 -1.32 13.12 43.52
C GLU A 552 -2.40 14.02 44.14
N VAL A 553 -2.47 15.26 43.68
CA VAL A 553 -3.41 16.29 44.17
C VAL A 553 -4.44 16.71 43.12
N GLY A 554 -4.32 16.20 41.89
CA GLY A 554 -5.29 16.48 40.82
C GLY A 554 -5.20 15.49 39.66
N ALA A 555 -6.36 15.18 39.08
CA ALA A 555 -6.52 14.34 37.90
C ALA A 555 -7.64 14.90 37.03
N TYR A 556 -7.30 15.37 35.82
CA TYR A 556 -8.23 16.13 34.99
C TYR A 556 -8.47 15.44 33.65
N ASN A 557 -9.74 15.34 33.29
CA ASN A 557 -10.16 14.84 31.99
C ASN A 557 -10.20 15.99 30.97
N ASP A 558 -9.82 15.69 29.73
CA ASP A 558 -10.04 16.59 28.61
C ASP A 558 -11.54 16.67 28.22
N ASN A 559 -11.88 17.57 27.31
CA ASN A 559 -13.25 17.75 26.82
C ASN A 559 -13.85 16.50 26.15
N GLN A 560 -13.05 15.48 25.85
CA GLN A 560 -13.50 14.19 25.31
C GLN A 560 -13.69 13.12 26.40
N GLY A 561 -13.46 13.48 27.67
CA GLY A 561 -13.60 12.59 28.82
C GLY A 561 -12.39 11.69 29.07
N TYR A 562 -11.25 11.91 28.40
CA TYR A 562 -10.04 11.15 28.67
C TYR A 562 -9.21 11.82 29.76
N LEU A 563 -8.74 11.02 30.73
CA LEU A 563 -7.75 11.48 31.71
C LEU A 563 -6.51 11.96 30.96
N ARG A 564 -6.25 13.26 31.06
CA ARG A 564 -5.25 13.96 30.26
C ARG A 564 -4.17 14.59 31.11
N VAL A 565 -4.49 15.02 32.33
CA VAL A 565 -3.54 15.69 33.21
C VAL A 565 -3.52 15.05 34.58
N LEU A 566 -2.31 14.81 35.09
CA LEU A 566 -2.05 14.44 36.47
C LEU A 566 -1.22 15.54 37.14
N VAL A 567 -1.58 15.92 38.36
CA VAL A 567 -0.89 16.93 39.16
C VAL A 567 -0.34 16.28 40.42
N PHE A 568 0.96 16.41 40.63
CA PHE A 568 1.69 15.88 41.77
C PHE A 568 2.26 17.03 42.61
N GLN A 569 2.09 16.94 43.92
CA GLN A 569 2.63 17.91 44.85
C GLN A 569 4.00 17.46 45.38
N ARG A 570 4.91 18.42 45.53
CA ARG A 570 6.24 18.22 46.12
C ARG A 570 6.13 17.45 47.45
N PRO A 571 6.90 16.38 47.66
CA PRO A 571 6.89 15.64 48.91
C PRO A 571 7.45 16.47 50.08
N VAL A 572 6.90 16.26 51.27
CA VAL A 572 7.44 16.82 52.51
C VAL A 572 8.59 15.93 52.95
N LEU A 573 9.82 16.38 52.73
CA LEU A 573 11.01 15.71 53.28
C LEU A 573 10.95 15.83 54.81
N CYS A 574 10.81 14.70 55.50
CA CYS A 574 10.85 14.61 56.96
C CYS A 574 12.28 14.69 57.49
#